data_AF-A0ABD2ZVY4-F1
#
_entry.id   AF-A0ABD2ZVY4-F1
#
_cell.length_a   1.000
_cell.length_b   1.000
_cell.length_c   1.000
_cell.angle_alpha   90.00
_cell.angle_beta   90.00
_cell.angle_gamma   90.00
#
_symmetry.space_group_name_H-M   'P 1'
#
loop_
_entity.id
_entity.type
_entity.pdbx_description
1 polymer ?
#
loop_
_entity_poly.entity_id
_entity_poly.type
_entity_poly.pdbx_seq_one_letter_code
_entity_poly.pdbx_strand_id
1 'polypeptide(L)'
;MHLGPIILVNILFSYFFLSVSDHHFVAFAINCGSFSSNSNGLDGHEWIGETAASILFLSDSKSRTSTILAKSFSAADPFPYKTSRIFTNPFHYTFQVSPVDIWPQNTFQKSQISLNMEYSY
;
A
#
# COMPACT_ATOMS: atom_id res chain seq x y z
N MET A 1 11.36 -44.12 -29.08
CA MET A 1 10.59 -42.87 -29.02
C MET A 1 9.94 -42.78 -27.64
N HIS A 2 10.54 -42.04 -26.70
CA HIS A 2 10.08 -41.98 -25.29
C HIS A 2 9.85 -40.51 -24.88
N LEU A 3 9.08 -39.78 -25.70
CA LEU A 3 8.77 -38.36 -25.47
C LEU A 3 7.66 -38.14 -24.43
N GLY A 4 6.76 -39.11 -24.25
CA GLY A 4 5.63 -39.04 -23.32
C GLY A 4 6.00 -38.68 -21.87
N PRO A 5 6.97 -39.36 -21.22
CA PRO A 5 7.30 -39.07 -19.82
C PRO A 5 7.96 -37.70 -19.65
N ILE A 6 8.74 -37.24 -20.63
CA ILE A 6 9.42 -35.93 -20.59
C ILE A 6 8.39 -34.81 -20.67
N ILE A 7 7.40 -34.93 -21.56
CA ILE A 7 6.32 -33.94 -21.70
C ILE A 7 5.49 -33.88 -20.41
N LEU A 8 5.17 -35.02 -19.80
CA LEU A 8 4.41 -35.06 -18.55
C LEU A 8 5.14 -34.37 -17.40
N VAL A 9 6.45 -34.58 -17.24
CA VAL A 9 7.25 -33.94 -16.19
C VAL A 9 7.29 -32.42 -16.38
N ASN A 10 7.42 -31.91 -17.61
CA ASN A 10 7.41 -30.47 -17.88
C ASN A 10 6.04 -29.83 -17.61
N ILE A 11 4.96 -30.54 -17.92
CA ILE A 11 3.59 -30.10 -17.59
C ILE A 11 3.43 -30.03 -16.06
N LEU A 12 3.83 -31.07 -15.33
CA LEU A 12 3.73 -31.07 -13.86
C LEU A 12 4.61 -29.98 -13.22
N PHE A 13 5.81 -29.77 -13.75
CA PHE A 13 6.72 -28.72 -13.30
C PHE A 13 6.09 -27.35 -13.55
N SER A 14 5.58 -27.06 -14.76
CA SER A 14 4.91 -25.79 -15.05
C SER A 14 3.67 -25.53 -14.19
N TYR A 15 2.83 -26.53 -13.93
CA TYR A 15 1.73 -26.40 -12.96
C TYR A 15 2.23 -26.10 -11.54
N PHE A 16 3.33 -26.72 -11.11
CA PHE A 16 3.95 -26.44 -9.82
C PHE A 16 4.44 -24.98 -9.73
N PHE A 17 5.14 -24.46 -10.75
CA PHE A 17 5.57 -23.04 -10.77
C PHE A 17 4.40 -22.06 -10.83
N LEU A 18 3.33 -22.40 -11.56
CA LEU A 18 2.12 -21.58 -11.57
C LEU A 18 1.44 -21.57 -10.20
N SER A 19 1.46 -22.67 -9.45
CA SER A 19 0.87 -22.75 -8.11
C SER A 19 1.66 -22.02 -7.03
N VAL A 20 2.99 -21.96 -7.15
CA VAL A 20 3.87 -21.28 -6.17
C VAL A 20 3.83 -19.77 -6.34
N SER A 21 3.43 -19.26 -7.50
CA SER A 21 3.43 -17.82 -7.79
C SER A 21 2.26 -17.05 -7.17
N ASP A 22 1.33 -17.72 -6.48
CA ASP A 22 0.07 -17.11 -6.00
C ASP A 22 0.14 -16.65 -4.53
N HIS A 23 1.29 -16.11 -4.12
CA HIS A 23 1.34 -15.30 -2.91
C HIS A 23 0.77 -13.92 -3.23
N HIS A 24 -0.54 -13.76 -3.02
CA HIS A 24 -1.23 -12.47 -3.08
C HIS A 24 -0.67 -11.50 -2.02
N PHE A 25 0.33 -10.69 -2.40
CA PHE A 25 0.75 -9.54 -1.62
C PHE A 25 -0.23 -8.39 -1.90
N VAL A 26 -1.05 -8.03 -0.91
CA VAL A 26 -1.94 -6.88 -1.04
C VAL A 26 -1.16 -5.62 -0.67
N ALA A 27 -0.83 -4.80 -1.67
CA ALA A 27 -0.22 -3.49 -1.48
C ALA A 27 -1.29 -2.39 -1.45
N PHE A 28 -1.14 -1.43 -0.55
CA PHE A 28 -2.02 -0.26 -0.45
C PHE A 28 -1.17 1.01 -0.53
N ALA A 29 -1.59 1.97 -1.36
CA ALA A 29 -0.96 3.28 -1.47
C ALA A 29 -1.83 4.35 -0.82
N ILE A 30 -1.28 5.10 0.12
CA ILE A 30 -1.99 6.14 0.87
C ILE A 30 -1.61 7.53 0.35
N ASN A 31 -2.61 8.35 0.05
CA ASN A 31 -2.44 9.77 -0.23
C ASN A 31 -2.55 10.58 1.08
N CYS A 32 -1.40 10.81 1.71
CA CYS A 32 -1.28 11.46 3.01
C CYS A 32 -1.88 12.88 3.01
N GLY A 33 -2.66 13.21 4.03
CA GLY A 33 -3.34 14.50 4.15
C GLY A 33 -4.48 14.75 3.16
N SER A 34 -4.84 13.78 2.31
CA SER A 34 -6.03 13.87 1.49
C SER A 34 -7.30 13.50 2.26
N PHE A 35 -8.32 14.34 2.11
CA PHE A 35 -9.69 14.09 2.60
C PHE A 35 -10.62 13.55 1.51
N SER A 36 -10.12 13.37 0.28
CA SER A 36 -10.92 12.80 -0.81
C SER A 36 -11.03 11.29 -0.69
N SER A 37 -11.97 10.72 -1.43
CA SER A 37 -11.98 9.28 -1.72
C SER A 37 -10.77 8.88 -2.57
N ASN A 38 -10.72 7.60 -2.94
CA ASN A 38 -9.69 7.03 -3.80
C ASN A 38 -9.54 7.83 -5.10
N SER A 39 -8.30 7.91 -5.58
CA SER A 39 -7.91 8.64 -6.77
C SER A 39 -6.90 7.82 -7.58
N ASN A 40 -7.00 7.87 -8.90
CA ASN A 40 -6.05 7.19 -9.77
C ASN A 40 -4.92 8.15 -10.13
N GLY A 41 -3.69 7.69 -9.95
CA GLY A 41 -2.50 8.31 -10.51
C GLY A 41 -2.50 8.20 -12.03
N LEU A 42 -1.70 9.04 -12.68
CA LEU A 42 -1.43 9.01 -14.11
C LEU A 42 -0.71 7.72 -14.54
N ASP A 43 -0.03 7.05 -13.61
CA ASP A 43 0.60 5.74 -13.78
C ASP A 43 -0.40 4.56 -13.70
N GLY A 44 -1.67 4.85 -13.45
CA GLY A 44 -2.73 3.85 -13.27
C GLY A 44 -2.78 3.24 -11.86
N HIS A 45 -1.92 3.67 -10.94
CA HIS A 45 -1.95 3.22 -9.56
C HIS A 45 -3.10 3.87 -8.79
N GLU A 46 -3.78 3.10 -7.94
CA GLU A 46 -4.86 3.63 -7.09
C GLU A 46 -4.29 4.14 -5.76
N TRP A 47 -4.61 5.39 -5.42
CA TRP A 47 -4.25 6.03 -4.18
C TRP A 47 -5.47 6.18 -3.29
N ILE A 48 -5.41 5.68 -2.07
CA ILE A 48 -6.47 5.77 -1.08
C ILE A 48 -6.27 7.07 -0.28
N GLY A 49 -7.29 7.92 -0.24
CA GLY A 49 -7.23 9.12 0.60
C GLY A 49 -7.07 8.75 2.08
N GLU A 50 -6.20 9.46 2.79
CA GLU A 50 -5.85 9.13 4.17
C GLU A 50 -7.07 9.05 5.11
N THR A 51 -8.08 9.92 4.95
CA THR A 51 -9.31 9.87 5.77
C THR A 51 -10.31 8.82 5.28
N ALA A 52 -10.16 8.33 4.05
CA ALA A 52 -11.02 7.29 3.47
C ALA A 52 -10.49 5.86 3.72
N ALA A 53 -9.23 5.72 4.13
CA ALA A 53 -8.60 4.44 4.41
C ALA A 53 -9.13 3.81 5.71
N SER A 54 -10.09 2.88 5.59
CA SER A 54 -10.66 2.15 6.75
C SER A 54 -9.65 1.28 7.51
N ILE A 55 -8.56 0.90 6.84
CA ILE A 55 -7.46 0.13 7.41
C ILE A 55 -6.46 0.99 8.19
N LEU A 56 -6.59 2.33 8.12
CA LEU A 56 -5.61 3.27 8.65
C LEU A 56 -6.15 3.99 9.88
N PHE A 57 -5.37 3.93 10.96
CA PHE A 57 -5.62 4.65 12.20
C PHE A 57 -4.49 5.65 12.43
N LEU A 58 -4.87 6.89 12.72
CA LEU A 58 -3.97 8.00 13.00
C LEU A 58 -3.83 8.17 14.52
N SER A 59 -2.64 8.52 15.01
CA SER A 59 -2.46 8.88 16.41
C SER A 59 -3.11 10.22 16.76
N ASP A 60 -3.56 10.37 18.01
CA ASP A 60 -4.19 11.60 18.55
C ASP A 60 -3.22 12.79 18.69
N SER A 61 -1.98 12.63 18.25
CA SER A 61 -0.96 13.67 18.22
C SER A 61 -1.33 14.81 17.27
N LYS A 62 -0.98 16.04 17.65
CA LYS A 62 -1.20 17.24 16.83
C LYS A 62 -0.53 17.10 15.45
N SER A 63 -1.34 17.12 14.41
CA SER A 63 -0.90 17.13 13.01
C SER A 63 -1.78 18.10 12.21
N ARG A 64 -1.28 18.53 11.05
CA ARG A 64 -1.97 19.43 10.12
C ARG A 64 -1.85 18.90 8.71
N THR A 65 -2.87 19.09 7.90
CA THR A 65 -2.83 18.77 6.47
C THR A 65 -2.48 20.02 5.67
N SER A 66 -1.72 19.86 4.59
CA SER A 66 -1.39 20.93 3.66
C SER A 66 -1.63 20.49 2.22
N THR A 67 -1.96 21.46 1.37
CA THR A 67 -2.18 21.25 -0.06
C THR A 67 -1.29 22.23 -0.82
N ILE A 68 -0.59 21.72 -1.82
CA ILE A 68 0.24 22.54 -2.69
C ILE A 68 -0.61 23.55 -3.48
N LEU A 69 -0.12 24.78 -3.62
CA LEU A 69 -0.74 25.80 -4.46
C LEU A 69 -0.68 25.39 -5.94
N ALA A 70 -1.83 25.44 -6.62
CA ALA A 70 -2.06 24.91 -7.98
C ALA A 70 -1.06 25.38 -9.06
N LYS A 71 -0.31 26.47 -8.83
CA LYS A 71 0.63 27.07 -9.80
C LYS A 71 1.93 26.29 -10.00
N SER A 72 2.19 25.25 -9.20
CA SER A 72 3.43 24.47 -9.22
C SER A 72 3.31 23.11 -9.93
N PHE A 73 2.10 22.72 -10.36
CA PHE A 73 1.79 21.35 -10.77
C PHE A 73 1.66 21.14 -12.29
N SER A 74 2.48 21.85 -13.09
CA SER A 74 2.23 21.99 -14.52
C SER A 74 2.49 20.73 -15.37
N ALA A 75 3.03 19.62 -14.82
CA ALA A 75 3.30 18.40 -15.60
C ALA A 75 3.42 17.08 -14.81
N ALA A 76 3.39 17.12 -13.47
CA ALA A 76 3.56 15.92 -12.63
C ALA A 76 2.20 15.34 -12.23
N ASP A 77 2.16 14.04 -11.92
CA ASP A 77 1.00 13.39 -11.34
C ASP A 77 0.62 14.06 -10.01
N PRO A 78 -0.59 14.65 -9.87
CA PRO A 78 -1.02 15.28 -8.63
C PRO A 78 -1.09 14.31 -7.45
N PHE A 79 -1.13 13.00 -7.70
CA PHE A 79 -1.20 11.99 -6.65
C PHE A 79 0.15 11.28 -6.50
N PRO A 80 0.68 11.13 -5.27
CA PRO A 80 0.19 11.62 -3.98
C PRO A 80 0.69 13.04 -3.63
N TYR A 81 1.46 13.70 -4.50
CA TYR A 81 2.30 14.82 -4.08
C TYR A 81 1.57 16.15 -3.87
N LYS A 82 0.31 16.27 -4.27
CA LYS A 82 -0.49 17.50 -4.09
C LYS A 82 -0.86 17.76 -2.63
N THR A 83 -0.94 16.72 -1.81
CA THR A 83 -1.35 16.79 -0.40
C THR A 83 -0.31 16.18 0.51
N SER A 84 -0.22 16.68 1.75
CA SER A 84 0.63 16.08 2.78
C SER A 84 0.08 16.30 4.18
N ARG A 85 0.45 15.41 5.12
CA ARG A 85 0.24 15.60 6.56
C ARG A 85 1.56 15.97 7.23
N ILE A 86 1.56 17.12 7.88
CA ILE A 86 2.70 17.69 8.61
C ILE A 86 2.47 17.49 10.11
N PHE A 87 3.49 17.06 10.84
CA PHE A 87 3.47 16.87 12.29
C PHE A 87 4.72 17.48 12.91
N THR A 88 4.56 18.13 14.06
CA THR A 88 5.67 18.75 14.83
C THR A 88 6.16 17.88 15.99
N ASN A 89 5.44 16.79 16.24
CA ASN A 89 5.68 15.83 17.30
C ASN A 89 5.57 14.42 16.70
N PRO A 90 6.11 13.38 17.36
CA PRO A 90 5.95 12.01 16.89
C PRO A 90 4.49 11.69 16.55
N PHE A 91 4.29 11.21 15.32
CA PHE A 91 3.00 10.85 14.76
C PHE A 91 3.09 9.43 14.21
N HIS A 92 2.09 8.61 14.49
CA HIS A 92 2.09 7.20 14.12
C HIS A 92 0.90 6.89 13.22
N TYR A 93 1.20 6.26 12.09
CA TYR A 93 0.22 5.51 11.34
C TYR A 93 0.12 4.10 11.91
N THR A 94 -1.09 3.57 12.02
CA THR A 94 -1.32 2.17 12.37
C THR A 94 -2.21 1.54 11.32
N PHE A 95 -1.69 0.51 10.67
CA PHE A 95 -2.38 -0.22 9.62
C PHE A 95 -2.96 -1.51 10.19
N GLN A 96 -4.23 -1.79 9.90
CA GLN A 96 -4.81 -3.10 10.10
C GLN A 96 -4.46 -3.95 8.89
N VAL A 97 -3.57 -4.91 9.09
CA VAL A 97 -3.21 -5.90 8.08
C VAL A 97 -3.65 -7.27 8.55
N SER A 98 -4.17 -8.08 7.64
CA SER A 98 -4.40 -9.50 7.92
C SER A 98 -3.06 -10.23 7.80
N PRO A 99 -2.69 -11.07 8.78
CA PRO A 99 -1.56 -11.96 8.59
C PRO A 99 -1.85 -12.91 7.42
N VAL A 100 -0.92 -12.99 6.47
CA VAL A 100 -0.97 -13.97 5.38
C VAL A 100 -0.99 -15.38 5.98
N ASP A 101 -1.81 -16.26 5.39
CA ASP A 101 -2.31 -17.57 5.85
C ASP A 101 -1.27 -18.62 6.32
N ILE A 102 -0.49 -18.34 7.38
CA ILE A 102 0.36 -19.35 8.04
C ILE A 102 0.16 -19.47 9.55
N TRP A 103 -0.81 -18.76 10.13
CA TRP A 103 -1.20 -18.93 11.54
C TRP A 103 -2.73 -18.96 11.69
N PRO A 104 -3.29 -19.75 12.63
CA PRO A 104 -4.74 -19.91 12.79
C PRO A 104 -5.44 -18.55 12.89
N GLN A 105 -6.58 -18.44 12.18
CA GLN A 105 -7.34 -17.21 11.86
C GLN A 105 -7.81 -16.34 13.05
N ASN A 106 -7.38 -16.64 14.27
CA ASN A 106 -7.76 -15.93 15.48
C ASN A 106 -6.67 -14.99 16.02
N THR A 107 -5.63 -14.72 15.25
CA THR A 107 -4.52 -13.85 15.70
C THR A 107 -4.43 -12.61 14.81
N PHE A 108 -5.33 -11.66 15.00
CA PHE A 108 -5.17 -10.30 14.45
C PHE A 108 -3.97 -9.65 15.15
N GLN A 109 -2.78 -9.78 14.56
CA GLN A 109 -1.63 -8.98 14.95
C GLN A 109 -1.81 -7.58 14.35
N LYS A 110 -2.20 -6.63 15.19
CA LYS A 110 -2.14 -5.20 14.87
C LYS A 110 -0.66 -4.83 14.65
N SER A 111 -0.19 -4.92 13.41
CA SER A 111 1.18 -4.49 13.08
C SER A 111 1.23 -2.98 13.05
N GLN A 112 1.98 -2.37 13.98
CA GLN A 112 2.24 -0.94 13.93
C GLN A 112 3.41 -0.66 12.99
N ILE A 113 3.12 -0.34 11.73
CA ILE A 113 4.13 0.21 10.82
C ILE A 113 4.24 1.70 11.12
N SER A 114 5.23 2.09 11.94
CA SER A 114 5.55 3.50 12.17
C SER A 114 6.35 4.04 11.00
N LEU A 115 5.70 4.80 10.13
CA LEU A 115 6.39 5.54 9.06
C LEU A 115 6.89 6.87 9.64
N ASN A 116 8.19 6.96 9.93
CA ASN A 116 8.85 8.25 10.16
C ASN A 116 9.10 8.89 8.79
N MET A 117 8.24 9.82 8.40
CA MET A 117 8.52 10.70 7.26
C MET A 117 9.38 11.87 7.76
N GLU A 118 10.70 11.78 7.57
CA GLU A 118 11.59 12.93 7.75
C GLU A 118 11.44 13.87 6.54
N TYR A 119 11.11 15.14 6.80
CA TYR A 119 11.16 16.18 5.78
C TYR A 119 12.64 16.58 5.58
N SER A 120 13.20 16.28 4.41
CA SER A 120 14.41 16.94 3.94
C SER A 120 14.03 18.32 3.42
N TYR A 121 14.57 19.36 4.06
CA TYR A 121 14.46 20.76 3.64
C TYR A 121 15.17 21.01 2.30
#